data_AF-A0A6B3EJG0-F1
#
_entry.id   AF-A0A6B3EJG0-F1
#
_cell.length_a   1.000
_cell.length_b   1.000
_cell.length_c   1.000
_cell.angle_alpha   90.00
_cell.angle_beta   90.00
_cell.angle_gamma   90.00
#
_symmetry.space_group_name_H-M   'P 1'
#
loop_
_entity.id
_entity.type
_entity.pdbx_description
1 polymer ?
#
loop_
_entity_poly.entity_id
_entity_poly.type
_entity_poly.pdbx_seq_one_letter_code
_entity_poly.pdbx_strand_id
1 'polypeptide(L)'
;AEERLALFLMQYWGGPRTYSENRGHPRLRMRHAPFAVDRAAHDAWLTHMRAAVDELGLTEEQDRTLWTYLTYAAASMVNRAD
;
A
#
# COMPACT_ATOMS: atom_id res chain seq x y z
N ALA A 1 3.41 12.00 0.67
CA ALA A 1 3.23 10.57 0.30
C ALA A 1 1.82 10.11 0.67
N GLU A 2 1.35 10.46 1.88
CA GLU A 2 0.00 10.25 2.41
C GLU A 2 -1.15 10.43 1.40
N GLU A 3 -1.33 11.64 0.84
CA GLU A 3 -2.41 11.90 -0.13
C GLU A 3 -2.39 10.91 -1.30
N ARG A 4 -1.20 10.55 -1.80
CA ARG A 4 -1.06 9.62 -2.93
C ARG A 4 -1.52 8.22 -2.55
N LEU A 5 -1.22 7.78 -1.33
CA LEU A 5 -1.67 6.50 -0.79
C LEU A 5 -3.19 6.50 -0.58
N ALA A 6 -3.74 7.56 0.02
CA ALA A 6 -5.16 7.70 0.26
C ALA A 6 -5.97 7.65 -1.05
N LEU A 7 -5.58 8.46 -2.05
CA LEU A 7 -6.21 8.46 -3.37
C LEU A 7 -6.07 7.08 -4.06
N PHE A 8 -4.93 6.42 -3.91
CA PHE A 8 -4.70 5.11 -4.48
C PHE A 8 -5.61 4.04 -3.86
N LEU A 9 -5.67 3.95 -2.53
CA LEU A 9 -6.50 2.97 -1.82
C LEU A 9 -8.00 3.21 -2.07
N MET A 10 -8.43 4.48 -2.05
CA MET A 10 -9.79 4.86 -2.40
C MET A 10 -10.19 4.34 -3.78
N GLN A 11 -9.36 4.60 -4.80
CA GLN A 11 -9.61 4.11 -6.15
C GLN A 11 -9.53 2.58 -6.23
N TYR A 12 -8.56 1.97 -5.55
CA TYR A 12 -8.37 0.50 -5.56
C TYR A 12 -9.61 -0.24 -5.07
N TRP A 13 -10.28 0.29 -4.05
CA TRP A 13 -11.50 -0.28 -3.48
C TRP A 13 -12.80 0.22 -4.15
N GLY A 14 -12.71 0.76 -5.37
CA GLY A 14 -13.89 1.10 -6.19
C GLY A 14 -14.41 2.53 -6.01
N GLY A 15 -13.69 3.39 -5.29
CA GLY A 15 -13.97 4.82 -5.21
C GLY A 15 -13.59 5.60 -6.48
N PRO A 16 -13.63 6.94 -6.42
CA PRO A 16 -13.27 7.82 -7.54
C PRO A 16 -11.90 7.53 -8.16
N ARG A 17 -11.77 7.79 -9.47
CA ARG A 17 -10.52 7.57 -10.23
C ARG A 17 -9.47 8.67 -10.07
N THR A 18 -9.56 9.45 -9.00
CA THR A 18 -8.76 10.66 -8.76
C THR A 18 -7.26 10.38 -8.78
N TYR A 19 -6.81 9.21 -8.30
CA TYR A 19 -5.39 8.84 -8.40
C TYR A 19 -4.94 8.73 -9.85
N SER A 20 -5.67 7.98 -10.68
CA SER A 20 -5.34 7.78 -12.10
C SER A 20 -5.52 9.05 -12.92
N GLU A 21 -6.52 9.88 -12.61
CA GLU A 21 -6.72 11.17 -13.28
C GLU A 21 -5.55 12.12 -13.03
N ASN A 22 -5.06 12.16 -11.78
CA ASN A 22 -3.96 13.06 -11.41
C ASN A 22 -2.58 12.51 -11.75
N ARG A 23 -2.42 11.18 -11.84
CA ARG A 23 -1.10 10.54 -11.94
C ARG A 23 -0.96 9.51 -13.05
N GLY A 24 -2.01 9.21 -13.80
CA GLY A 24 -2.02 8.12 -14.77
C GLY A 24 -1.95 6.74 -14.12
N HIS A 25 -1.66 5.73 -14.95
CA HIS A 25 -1.67 4.32 -14.54
C HIS A 25 -0.79 4.05 -13.30
N PRO A 26 -1.25 3.25 -12.30
CA PRO A 26 -0.53 3.05 -11.03
C PRO A 26 0.92 2.62 -11.15
N ARG A 27 1.22 1.63 -12.01
CA ARG A 27 2.60 1.16 -12.30
C ARG A 27 3.46 1.09 -11.03
N LEU A 28 2.93 0.50 -9.95
CA LEU A 28 3.48 0.64 -8.60
C LEU A 28 4.96 0.21 -8.52
N ARG A 29 5.32 -0.96 -9.07
CA ARG A 29 6.72 -1.42 -9.11
C ARG A 29 7.66 -0.40 -9.77
N MET A 30 7.25 0.18 -10.90
CA MET A 30 8.04 1.21 -11.59
C MET A 30 8.21 2.48 -10.73
N ARG A 31 7.17 2.87 -9.98
CA ARG A 31 7.22 4.03 -9.08
C ARG A 31 8.02 3.77 -7.80
N HIS A 32 8.17 2.51 -7.40
CA HIS A 32 8.98 2.11 -6.26
C HIS A 32 10.43 1.80 -6.63
N ALA A 33 10.73 1.55 -7.92
CA ALA A 33 12.08 1.24 -8.41
C ALA A 33 13.19 2.26 -8.04
N PRO A 34 12.92 3.58 -7.93
CA PRO A 34 13.93 4.54 -7.50
C PRO A 34 14.36 4.39 -6.02
N PHE A 35 13.58 3.70 -5.20
CA PHE A 35 13.86 3.51 -3.77
C PHE A 35 14.46 2.12 -3.54
N ALA A 36 15.40 2.02 -2.60
CA ALA A 36 15.87 0.74 -2.10
C ALA A 36 14.78 0.13 -1.22
N VAL A 37 14.11 -0.91 -1.70
CA VAL A 37 13.11 -1.65 -0.93
C VAL A 37 13.64 -3.06 -0.75
N ASP A 38 14.36 -3.26 0.35
CA ASP A 38 14.82 -4.56 0.87
C ASP A 38 13.78 -5.14 1.85
N ARG A 39 14.09 -6.30 2.47
CA ARG A 39 13.18 -6.92 3.43
C ARG A 39 12.95 -6.06 4.67
N ALA A 40 13.95 -5.35 5.14
CA ALA A 40 13.84 -4.48 6.31
C ALA A 40 12.87 -3.31 6.05
N ALA A 41 12.97 -2.65 4.89
CA ALA A 41 12.06 -1.58 4.48
C ALA A 41 10.62 -2.10 4.31
N HIS A 42 10.45 -3.30 3.74
CA HIS A 42 9.16 -3.98 3.63
C HIS A 42 8.51 -4.20 5.00
N ASP A 43 9.24 -4.81 5.93
CA ASP A 43 8.72 -5.16 7.26
C ASP A 43 8.45 -3.89 8.12
N ALA A 44 9.29 -2.86 7.98
CA ALA A 44 9.06 -1.56 8.63
C ALA A 44 7.78 -0.89 8.11
N TRP A 45 7.53 -0.91 6.80
CA TRP A 45 6.30 -0.36 6.22
C TRP A 45 5.05 -1.12 6.71
N LEU A 46 5.10 -2.46 6.75
CA LEU A 46 4.00 -3.26 7.27
C LEU A 46 3.75 -3.01 8.76
N THR A 47 4.78 -2.78 9.56
CA THR A 47 4.63 -2.44 10.98
C THR A 47 3.82 -1.16 11.15
N HIS A 48 4.13 -0.10 10.40
CA HIS A 48 3.37 1.15 10.44
C HIS A 48 1.94 1.00 9.92
N MET A 49 1.75 0.22 8.85
CA MET A 49 0.41 -0.04 8.32
C MET A 49 -0.45 -0.87 9.27
N ARG A 50 0.12 -1.85 9.98
CA ARG A 50 -0.62 -2.64 10.96
C ARG A 50 -1.17 -1.76 12.08
N ALA A 51 -0.32 -0.91 12.65
CA ALA A 51 -0.73 0.05 13.67
C ALA A 51 -1.84 0.99 13.17
N ALA A 52 -1.72 1.51 11.94
CA ALA A 52 -2.73 2.37 11.35
C ALA A 52 -4.08 1.66 11.13
N VAL A 53 -4.07 0.38 10.73
CA VAL A 53 -5.31 -0.41 10.54
C VAL A 53 -5.93 -0.77 11.89
N ASP A 54 -5.13 -1.06 12.92
CA ASP A 54 -5.63 -1.35 14.28
C ASP A 54 -6.42 -0.16 14.86
N GLU A 55 -6.00 1.07 14.57
CA GLU A 55 -6.69 2.29 15.02
C GLU A 55 -8.06 2.52 14.37
N LEU A 56 -8.38 1.85 13.25
CA LEU A 56 -9.64 2.05 12.52
C LEU A 56 -10.84 1.33 13.16
N GLY A 57 -10.61 0.37 14.07
CA GLY A 57 -11.68 -0.39 14.71
C GLY A 57 -12.55 -1.19 13.72
N LEU A 58 -11.92 -1.75 12.69
CA LEU A 58 -12.61 -2.53 11.64
C LEU A 58 -13.21 -3.83 12.19
N THR A 59 -14.22 -4.36 11.49
CA THR A 59 -14.63 -5.76 11.74
C THR A 59 -13.51 -6.72 11.35
N GLU A 60 -13.50 -7.93 11.91
CA GLU A 60 -12.49 -8.95 11.59
C GLU A 60 -12.41 -9.24 10.09
N GLU A 61 -13.56 -9.27 9.40
CA GLU A 61 -13.61 -9.49 7.96
C GLU A 61 -12.94 -8.34 7.17
N GLN A 62 -13.23 -7.09 7.55
CA GLN A 62 -12.66 -5.91 6.92
C GLN A 62 -11.16 -5.81 7.18
N ASP A 63 -10.73 -6.06 8.41
CA ASP A 63 -9.33 -6.11 8.81
C ASP A 63 -8.56 -7.12 7.97
N ARG A 64 -9.03 -8.36 7.95
CA ARG A 64 -8.41 -9.46 7.19
C ARG A 64 -8.34 -9.12 5.71
N THR A 65 -9.39 -8.54 5.14
CA THR A 65 -9.45 -8.16 3.72
C THR A 65 -8.41 -7.09 3.38
N LEU A 66 -8.36 -6.01 4.16
CA LEU A 66 -7.40 -4.93 3.96
C LEU A 66 -5.97 -5.42 4.20
N TRP A 67 -5.73 -6.17 5.27
CA TRP A 67 -4.40 -6.66 5.64
C TRP A 67 -3.85 -7.66 4.61
N THR A 68 -4.68 -8.56 4.08
CA THR A 68 -4.29 -9.47 3.00
C THR A 68 -3.82 -8.70 1.77
N TYR A 69 -4.53 -7.63 1.42
CA TYR A 69 -4.12 -6.77 0.31
C TYR A 69 -2.79 -6.07 0.58
N LEU A 70 -2.64 -5.41 1.73
CA LEU A 70 -1.46 -4.62 2.07
C LEU A 70 -0.20 -5.49 2.10
N THR A 71 -0.28 -6.69 2.69
CA THR A 71 0.83 -7.65 2.75
C THR A 71 1.25 -8.15 1.37
N TYR A 72 0.30 -8.52 0.51
CA TYR A 72 0.59 -8.93 -0.87
C TYR A 72 1.19 -7.78 -1.70
N ALA A 73 0.63 -6.57 -1.58
CA ALA A 73 1.09 -5.39 -2.29
C ALA A 73 2.51 -5.00 -1.85
N ALA A 74 2.81 -5.01 -0.55
CA ALA A 74 4.13 -4.70 -0.01
C ALA A 74 5.18 -5.69 -0.54
N ALA A 75 4.91 -7.00 -0.48
CA ALA A 75 5.81 -8.03 -0.98
C ALA A 75 6.15 -7.81 -2.47
N SER A 76 5.18 -7.34 -3.24
CA SER A 76 5.35 -7.04 -4.67
C SER A 76 6.25 -5.83 -4.95
N MET A 77 6.53 -4.97 -3.96
CA MET A 77 7.36 -3.76 -4.11
C MET A 77 8.85 -4.00 -3.81
N VAL A 78 9.21 -5.11 -3.16
CA VAL A 78 10.62 -5.46 -2.87
C VAL A 78 11.41 -5.52 -4.17
N ASN A 79 12.53 -4.79 -4.20
CA ASN A 79 13.35 -4.59 -5.40
C ASN A 79 14.86 -4.66 -5.14
N ARG A 80 15.29 -4.90 -3.91
CA ARG A 80 16.69 -5.18 -3.53
C ARG A 80 16.78 -6.49 -2.75
N ALA A 81 17.92 -7.16 -2.88
CA ALA A 81 18.31 -8.24 -2.01
C ALA A 81 18.78 -7.68 -0.65
N ASP A 82 18.73 -8.54 0.37
CA ASP A 82 19.21 -8.25 1.72
C ASP A 82 20.74 -8.10 1.80
#